data_AF-A0A0B4N013-F1
#
_entry.id   AF-A0A0B4N013-F1
#
_cell.length_a   1.000
_cell.length_b   1.000
_cell.length_c   1.000
_cell.angle_alpha   90.00
_cell.angle_beta   90.00
_cell.angle_gamma   90.00
#
_symmetry.space_group_name_H-M   'P 1'
#
loop_
_entity.id
_entity.type
_entity.pdbx_description
1 polymer ?
#
loop_
_entity_poly.entity_id
_entity_poly.type
_entity_poly.pdbx_seq_one_letter_code
_entity_poly.pdbx_strand_id
1 'polypeptide(L)'
;NVNQIQSTIQTQGMEAYEYSRLLRLSEVEIWKKYAQALACFILFFIGAPIGSLIRKGGLGTPAVVSILFFVLYWVVDISGTKLARDGATTPFIGDFISAFVLIPIGVFLTWMAIREKSLNLDAFKTWRRKIFSKIMSLFKKTRIVYMGTPEFAVAPLDALTKGRGYKVVGVVTVPDKPSGRGLKMNESAVKKYAVANGLPLLQPDKLKDPAFLEALAAWKADLFVVVGFRMLPEVVWKMPKMGTFNLHAALLPQYRGAAPINWAVINGENLTGVTTFMIDQKIDTGGILLRQECRVEPTDTVGDVHDKLMAIGADLVVQTVEGLIQKNVETRVQRSFVQGSEVLKPAPKLTRELQHIDWDDTTRNIYNLVRGLSPFPGGLHRTGQGRPGDATEGLLRRNALRPPRRAGHRPL
;
A
#
# COMPACT_ATOMS: atom_id res chain seq x y z
N ASN A 1 -33.61 39.25 -25.95
CA ASN A 1 -33.32 39.46 -24.52
C ASN A 1 -32.25 38.49 -23.98
N VAL A 2 -32.42 37.17 -24.08
CA VAL A 2 -31.42 36.18 -23.59
C VAL A 2 -30.03 36.32 -24.24
N ASN A 3 -29.96 36.50 -25.56
CA ASN A 3 -28.67 36.64 -26.26
C ASN A 3 -27.90 37.92 -25.87
N GLN A 4 -28.62 39.00 -25.56
CA GLN A 4 -28.01 40.25 -25.05
C GLN A 4 -27.51 40.09 -23.62
N ILE A 5 -28.22 39.32 -22.79
CA ILE A 5 -27.78 39.00 -21.43
C ILE A 5 -26.52 38.11 -21.50
N GLN A 6 -26.48 37.11 -22.38
CA GLN A 6 -25.30 36.25 -22.57
C GLN A 6 -24.08 37.04 -23.06
N SER A 7 -24.24 37.92 -24.04
CA SER A 7 -23.13 38.77 -24.50
C SER A 7 -22.64 39.70 -23.40
N THR A 8 -23.55 40.27 -22.61
CA THR A 8 -23.20 41.14 -21.47
C THR A 8 -22.42 40.37 -20.40
N ILE A 9 -22.85 39.15 -20.05
CA ILE A 9 -22.14 38.27 -19.09
C ILE A 9 -20.75 37.90 -19.61
N GLN A 10 -20.61 37.59 -20.90
CA GLN A 10 -19.30 37.29 -21.50
C GLN A 10 -18.37 38.50 -21.48
N THR A 11 -18.86 39.68 -21.84
CA THR A 11 -18.07 40.93 -21.78
C THR A 11 -17.65 41.25 -20.34
N GLN A 12 -18.58 41.18 -19.38
CA GLN A 12 -18.26 41.39 -17.97
C GLN A 12 -17.28 40.34 -17.42
N GLY A 13 -17.38 39.09 -17.87
CA GLY A 13 -16.42 38.03 -17.53
C GLY A 13 -15.02 38.30 -18.07
N MET A 14 -14.91 38.82 -19.30
CA MET A 14 -13.65 39.23 -19.89
C MET A 14 -13.05 40.47 -19.21
N GLU A 15 -13.88 41.46 -18.86
CA GLU A 15 -13.45 42.64 -18.10
C GLU A 15 -12.95 42.26 -16.69
N ALA A 16 -13.66 41.37 -16.00
CA ALA A 16 -13.24 40.86 -14.70
C ALA A 16 -11.91 40.08 -14.79
N TYR A 17 -11.72 39.31 -15.86
CA TYR A 17 -10.46 38.60 -16.12
C TYR A 17 -9.30 39.59 -16.34
N GLU A 18 -9.47 40.59 -17.21
CA GLU A 18 -8.45 41.62 -17.45
C GLU A 18 -8.12 42.41 -16.19
N TYR A 19 -9.14 42.78 -15.39
CA TYR A 19 -8.92 43.48 -14.12
C TYR A 19 -8.14 42.60 -13.13
N SER A 20 -8.49 41.32 -13.00
CA SER A 20 -7.78 40.38 -12.15
C SER A 20 -6.31 40.17 -12.58
N ARG A 21 -6.06 40.18 -13.89
CA ARG A 21 -4.73 40.07 -14.48
C ARG A 21 -3.90 41.33 -14.20
N LEU A 22 -4.49 42.51 -14.35
CA LEU A 22 -3.84 43.79 -14.04
C LEU A 22 -3.51 43.93 -12.55
N LEU A 23 -4.42 43.53 -11.66
CA LEU A 23 -4.17 43.49 -10.22
C LEU A 23 -2.99 42.57 -9.91
N ARG A 24 -2.99 41.36 -10.46
CA ARG A 24 -1.90 40.39 -10.26
C ARG A 24 -0.55 40.92 -10.75
N LEU A 25 -0.49 41.52 -11.93
CA LEU A 25 0.73 42.13 -12.46
C LEU A 25 1.23 43.25 -11.54
N SER A 26 0.32 44.07 -11.02
CA SER A 26 0.65 45.15 -10.09
C SER A 26 1.18 44.61 -8.75
N GLU A 27 0.56 43.56 -8.21
CA GLU A 27 1.01 42.90 -6.98
C GLU A 27 2.40 42.28 -7.15
N VAL A 28 2.67 41.61 -8.29
CA VAL A 28 3.99 41.07 -8.61
C VAL A 28 5.04 42.19 -8.62
N GLU A 29 4.77 43.32 -9.28
CA GLU A 29 5.72 44.44 -9.31
C GLU A 29 5.97 45.05 -7.92
N ILE A 30 4.98 45.05 -7.03
CA ILE A 30 5.14 45.49 -5.64
C ILE A 30 6.00 44.50 -4.86
N TRP A 31 5.63 43.22 -4.86
CA TRP A 31 6.33 42.18 -4.10
C TRP A 31 7.76 41.98 -4.56
N LYS A 32 8.01 42.06 -5.86
CA LYS A 32 9.35 41.98 -6.44
C LYS A 32 10.31 43.02 -5.87
N LYS A 33 9.86 44.26 -5.62
CA LYS A 33 10.71 45.30 -5.01
C LYS A 33 11.15 44.91 -3.60
N TYR A 34 10.24 44.36 -2.81
CA TYR A 34 10.56 43.86 -1.47
C TYR A 34 11.46 42.62 -1.51
N ALA A 35 11.18 41.70 -2.42
CA ALA A 35 11.97 40.48 -2.60
C ALA A 35 13.41 40.79 -3.03
N GLN A 36 13.61 41.74 -3.95
CA GLN A 36 14.93 42.19 -4.38
C GLN A 36 15.71 42.87 -3.24
N ALA A 37 15.04 43.72 -2.45
CA ALA A 37 15.68 44.32 -1.28
C ALA A 37 16.14 43.25 -0.27
N LEU A 38 15.31 42.24 -0.01
CA LEU A 38 15.65 41.12 0.87
C LEU A 38 16.77 40.24 0.28
N ALA A 39 16.77 40.01 -1.03
CA ALA A 39 17.78 39.21 -1.71
C ALA A 39 19.19 39.79 -1.54
N CYS A 40 19.33 41.12 -1.55
CA CYS A 40 20.60 41.79 -1.26
C CYS A 40 21.16 41.41 0.12
N PHE A 41 20.32 41.40 1.16
CA PHE A 41 20.73 40.97 2.50
C PHE A 41 21.12 39.49 2.52
N ILE A 42 20.32 38.63 1.88
CA ILE A 42 20.59 37.19 1.87
C ILE A 42 21.91 36.88 1.16
N LEU A 43 22.18 37.49 0.01
CA LEU A 43 23.42 37.32 -0.72
C LEU A 43 24.63 37.86 0.05
N PHE A 44 24.46 38.93 0.83
CA PHE A 44 25.49 39.40 1.77
C PHE A 44 25.80 38.36 2.84
N PHE A 45 24.78 37.80 3.49
CA PHE A 45 24.93 36.75 4.52
C PHE A 45 25.38 35.39 3.96
N ILE A 46 25.37 35.20 2.64
CA ILE A 46 26.00 34.06 1.98
C ILE A 46 27.47 34.39 1.65
N GLY A 47 27.73 35.57 1.06
CA GLY A 47 29.04 35.99 0.61
C GLY A 47 30.05 36.23 1.73
N ALA A 48 29.65 36.89 2.82
CA ALA A 48 30.55 37.21 3.93
C ALA A 48 31.10 35.94 4.64
N PRO A 49 30.28 34.91 4.95
CA PRO A 49 30.78 33.63 5.43
C PRO A 49 31.67 32.90 4.43
N ILE A 50 31.32 32.86 3.14
CA ILE A 50 32.11 32.16 2.12
C ILE A 50 33.51 32.78 1.98
N GLY A 51 33.59 34.12 1.99
CA GLY A 51 34.85 34.84 1.94
C GLY A 51 35.74 34.58 3.17
N SER A 52 35.15 34.41 4.36
CA SER A 52 35.92 34.13 5.58
C SER A 52 36.31 32.65 5.74
N LEU A 53 35.51 31.73 5.20
CA LEU A 53 35.70 30.27 5.28
C LEU A 53 36.75 29.73 4.29
N ILE A 54 36.82 30.29 3.08
CA ILE A 54 37.73 29.82 2.01
C ILE A 54 39.03 30.64 2.05
N ARG A 55 39.90 30.35 3.03
CA ARG A 55 41.21 31.01 3.19
C ARG A 55 42.36 30.38 2.40
N LYS A 56 42.19 29.18 1.84
CA LYS A 56 43.28 28.36 1.24
C LYS A 56 43.16 28.09 -0.27
N GLY A 57 42.28 28.78 -0.98
CA GLY A 57 42.28 28.86 -2.44
C GLY A 57 42.57 30.30 -2.83
N GLY A 58 43.32 30.54 -3.91
CA GLY A 58 43.59 31.92 -4.38
C GLY A 58 42.30 32.74 -4.57
N LEU A 59 42.46 34.06 -4.76
CA LEU A 59 41.37 35.06 -4.78
C LEU A 59 40.13 34.67 -5.63
N GLY A 60 40.28 33.78 -6.62
CA GLY A 60 39.21 33.34 -7.50
C GLY A 60 38.16 32.41 -6.88
N THR A 61 38.49 31.56 -5.90
CA THR A 61 37.52 30.54 -5.43
C THR A 61 36.29 31.13 -4.74
N PRO A 62 36.41 32.10 -3.81
CA PRO A 62 35.24 32.76 -3.23
C PRO A 62 34.41 33.49 -4.29
N ALA A 63 35.06 34.15 -5.25
CA ALA A 63 34.38 34.87 -6.33
C ALA A 63 33.56 33.93 -7.22
N VAL A 64 34.13 32.78 -7.61
CA VAL A 64 33.41 31.75 -8.39
C VAL A 64 32.19 31.24 -7.64
N VAL A 65 32.32 30.96 -6.34
CA VAL A 65 31.20 30.47 -5.53
C VAL A 65 30.13 31.55 -5.36
N SER A 66 30.50 32.82 -5.17
CA SER A 66 29.56 33.95 -5.16
C SER A 66 28.81 34.10 -6.48
N ILE A 67 29.49 33.96 -7.61
CA ILE A 67 28.86 33.98 -8.95
C ILE A 67 27.84 32.84 -9.07
N LEU A 68 28.17 31.63 -8.59
CA LEU A 68 27.23 30.50 -8.62
C LEU A 68 25.95 30.78 -7.81
N PHE A 69 26.07 31.37 -6.62
CA PHE A 69 24.90 31.75 -5.82
C PHE A 69 24.09 32.88 -6.46
N PHE A 70 24.75 33.82 -7.14
CA PHE A 70 24.07 34.88 -7.89
C PHE A 70 23.30 34.32 -9.09
N VAL A 71 23.89 33.41 -9.86
CA VAL A 71 23.20 32.71 -10.96
C VAL A 71 22.03 31.90 -10.43
N LEU A 72 22.20 31.18 -9.31
CA LEU A 72 21.11 30.44 -8.66
C LEU A 72 19.97 31.37 -8.24
N TYR A 73 20.28 32.49 -7.59
CA TYR A 73 19.30 33.53 -7.25
C TYR A 73 18.52 33.94 -8.51
N TRP A 74 19.22 34.33 -9.57
CA TRP A 74 18.62 34.89 -10.78
C TRP A 74 17.70 33.89 -11.51
N VAL A 75 18.13 32.62 -11.62
CA VAL A 75 17.32 31.56 -12.24
C VAL A 75 16.04 31.30 -11.45
N VAL A 76 16.15 31.21 -10.12
CA VAL A 76 15.02 30.94 -9.23
C VAL A 76 14.05 32.13 -9.21
N ASP A 77 14.58 33.36 -9.15
CA ASP A 77 13.81 34.62 -9.17
C ASP A 77 12.98 34.74 -10.46
N ILE A 78 13.61 34.59 -11.64
CA ILE A 78 12.91 34.68 -12.93
C ILE A 78 11.84 33.60 -13.06
N SER A 79 12.16 32.36 -12.65
CA SER A 79 11.21 31.26 -12.72
C SER A 79 9.99 31.53 -11.82
N GLY A 80 10.24 32.01 -10.60
CA GLY A 80 9.20 32.35 -9.63
C GLY A 80 8.29 33.49 -10.09
N THR A 81 8.88 34.62 -10.49
CA THR A 81 8.12 35.77 -11.01
C THR A 81 7.33 35.40 -12.27
N LYS A 82 7.87 34.55 -13.15
CA LYS A 82 7.13 34.08 -14.33
C LYS A 82 5.90 33.27 -13.93
N LEU A 83 6.05 32.30 -13.02
CA LEU A 83 4.93 31.49 -12.53
C LEU A 83 3.86 32.34 -11.82
N ALA A 84 4.28 33.37 -11.08
CA ALA A 84 3.35 34.32 -10.47
C ALA A 84 2.59 35.15 -11.52
N ARG A 85 3.27 35.68 -12.55
CA ARG A 85 2.62 36.44 -13.64
C ARG A 85 1.62 35.59 -14.42
N ASP A 86 1.97 34.33 -14.66
CA ASP A 86 1.11 33.37 -15.39
C ASP A 86 -0.05 32.84 -14.53
N GLY A 87 -0.08 33.14 -13.22
CA GLY A 87 -1.14 32.71 -12.31
C GLY A 87 -1.00 31.29 -11.78
N ALA A 88 0.13 30.63 -12.02
CA ALA A 88 0.41 29.29 -11.51
C ALA A 88 0.69 29.29 -10.00
N THR A 89 1.17 30.42 -9.46
CA THR A 89 1.40 30.63 -8.02
C THR A 89 0.91 32.01 -7.60
N THR A 90 0.80 32.25 -6.29
CA THR A 90 0.52 33.61 -5.78
C THR A 90 1.72 34.54 -6.02
N PRO A 91 1.50 35.86 -6.23
CA PRO A 91 2.59 36.84 -6.38
C PRO A 91 3.61 36.79 -5.25
N PHE A 92 3.14 36.71 -4.01
CA PHE A 92 3.99 36.59 -2.82
C PHE A 92 4.92 35.37 -2.87
N ILE A 93 4.37 34.17 -3.16
CA ILE A 93 5.18 32.95 -3.21
C ILE A 93 6.16 32.99 -4.38
N GLY A 94 5.71 33.44 -5.56
CA GLY A 94 6.54 33.49 -6.75
C GLY A 94 7.73 34.44 -6.61
N ASP A 95 7.53 35.63 -6.05
CA ASP A 95 8.61 36.61 -5.92
C ASP A 95 9.54 36.34 -4.73
N PHE A 96 9.07 35.69 -3.65
CA PHE A 96 9.90 35.33 -2.49
C PHE A 96 10.55 33.94 -2.58
N ILE A 97 10.31 33.17 -3.66
CA ILE A 97 10.81 31.80 -3.77
C ILE A 97 12.35 31.73 -3.70
N SER A 98 13.03 32.73 -4.27
CA SER A 98 14.49 32.85 -4.19
C SER A 98 14.96 33.07 -2.76
N ALA A 99 14.25 33.88 -1.98
CA ALA A 99 14.53 34.09 -0.56
C ALA A 99 14.30 32.81 0.27
N PHE A 100 13.21 32.08 0.04
CA PHE A 100 12.95 30.82 0.74
C PHE A 100 14.00 29.75 0.48
N VAL A 101 14.59 29.73 -0.73
CA VAL A 101 15.67 28.82 -1.07
C VAL A 101 17.01 29.25 -0.45
N LEU A 102 17.31 30.55 -0.47
CA LEU A 102 18.64 31.05 -0.09
C LEU A 102 18.79 31.36 1.40
N ILE A 103 17.74 31.74 2.13
CA ILE A 103 17.80 32.04 3.58
C ILE A 103 18.35 30.84 4.38
N PRO A 104 17.84 29.60 4.23
CA PRO A 104 18.36 28.47 4.98
C PRO A 104 19.85 28.22 4.71
N ILE A 105 20.30 28.48 3.48
CA ILE A 105 21.70 28.35 3.08
C ILE A 105 22.55 29.44 3.74
N GLY A 106 22.11 30.71 3.67
CA GLY A 106 22.80 31.83 4.31
C GLY A 106 22.93 31.67 5.82
N VAL A 107 21.85 31.27 6.50
CA VAL A 107 21.86 30.99 7.94
C VAL A 107 22.84 29.84 8.27
N PHE A 108 22.81 28.76 7.49
CA PHE A 108 23.71 27.63 7.69
C PHE A 108 25.19 28.02 7.49
N LEU A 109 25.51 28.74 6.43
CA LEU A 109 26.87 29.20 6.14
C LEU A 109 27.38 30.18 7.21
N THR A 110 26.52 31.10 7.66
CA THR A 110 26.84 32.04 8.73
C THR A 110 27.09 31.31 10.05
N TRP A 111 26.21 30.38 10.43
CA TRP A 111 26.37 29.54 11.61
C TRP A 111 27.68 28.73 11.56
N MET A 112 28.01 28.18 10.39
CA MET A 112 29.22 27.41 10.18
C MET A 112 30.49 28.27 10.27
N ALA A 113 30.49 29.46 9.67
CA ALA A 113 31.62 30.40 9.76
C ALA A 113 31.88 30.90 11.19
N ILE A 114 30.84 30.99 12.02
CA ILE A 114 30.98 31.39 13.43
C ILE A 114 31.55 30.23 14.29
N ARG A 115 31.18 28.98 14.01
CA ARG A 115 31.54 27.82 14.85
C ARG A 115 32.84 27.12 14.47
N GLU A 116 33.27 27.15 13.21
CA GLU A 116 34.48 26.45 12.76
C GLU A 116 35.45 27.38 12.01
N LYS A 117 36.73 27.39 12.41
CA LYS A 117 37.79 28.21 11.77
C LYS A 117 38.25 27.69 10.40
N SER A 118 37.81 26.51 9.95
CA SER A 118 38.16 25.96 8.64
C SER A 118 37.12 24.97 8.13
N LEU A 119 36.75 25.10 6.86
CA LEU A 119 35.93 24.13 6.13
C LEU A 119 36.56 22.73 6.21
N ASN A 120 36.04 21.87 7.08
CA ASN A 120 36.30 20.44 6.98
C ASN A 120 35.42 19.86 5.87
N LEU A 121 35.99 19.77 4.66
CA LEU A 121 35.33 19.25 3.45
C LEU A 121 34.67 17.87 3.67
N ASP A 122 35.16 17.07 4.62
CA ASP A 122 34.61 15.75 4.93
C ASP A 122 33.36 15.81 5.82
N ALA A 123 33.30 16.76 6.75
CA ALA A 123 32.09 17.05 7.53
C ALA A 123 30.98 17.59 6.63
N PHE A 124 31.31 18.50 5.71
CA PHE A 124 30.37 19.03 4.72
C PHE A 124 29.89 17.95 3.74
N LYS A 125 30.78 17.09 3.22
CA LYS A 125 30.38 15.95 2.37
C LYS A 125 29.42 15.01 3.09
N THR A 126 29.67 14.73 4.37
CA THR A 126 28.84 13.81 5.17
C THR A 126 27.47 14.43 5.48
N TRP A 127 27.44 15.70 5.85
CA TRP A 127 26.21 16.46 6.07
C TRP A 127 25.40 16.60 4.78
N ARG A 128 26.03 16.99 3.66
CA ARG A 128 25.41 17.06 2.33
C ARG A 128 24.85 15.71 1.92
N ARG A 129 25.59 14.61 2.12
CA ARG A 129 25.12 13.26 1.79
C ARG A 129 23.90 12.86 2.63
N LYS A 130 23.88 13.20 3.93
CA LYS A 130 22.73 12.95 4.81
C LYS A 130 21.51 13.76 4.38
N ILE A 131 21.66 15.07 4.14
CA ILE A 131 20.58 15.94 3.69
C ILE A 131 20.07 15.53 2.32
N PHE A 132 20.96 15.31 1.36
CA PHE A 132 20.59 14.87 0.03
C PHE A 132 19.93 13.50 0.05
N SER A 133 20.35 12.57 0.92
CA SER A 133 19.66 11.29 1.09
C SER A 133 18.26 11.46 1.71
N LYS A 134 18.08 12.39 2.66
CA LYS A 134 16.77 12.71 3.25
C LYS A 134 15.85 13.37 2.21
N ILE A 135 16.34 14.36 1.49
CA ILE A 135 15.61 15.04 0.42
C ILE A 135 15.27 14.04 -0.70
N MET A 136 16.23 13.27 -1.18
CA MET A 136 15.97 12.24 -2.20
C MET A 136 15.04 11.14 -1.68
N SER A 137 15.05 10.82 -0.38
CA SER A 137 14.09 9.86 0.20
C SER A 137 12.66 10.38 0.18
N LEU A 138 12.46 11.70 0.20
CA LEU A 138 11.13 12.32 0.02
C LEU A 138 10.62 12.19 -1.43
N PHE A 139 11.51 12.05 -2.42
CA PHE A 139 11.16 11.87 -3.83
C PHE A 139 11.27 10.43 -4.33
N LYS A 140 11.80 9.51 -3.51
CA LYS A 140 12.00 8.10 -3.89
C LYS A 140 10.70 7.33 -3.69
N LYS A 141 10.10 6.85 -4.79
CA LYS A 141 8.96 5.91 -4.72
C LYS A 141 9.34 4.65 -3.92
N THR A 142 8.52 4.32 -2.93
CA THR A 142 8.60 3.10 -2.11
C THR A 142 8.62 1.86 -3.01
N ARG A 143 9.62 1.00 -2.83
CA ARG A 143 9.79 -0.24 -3.59
C ARG A 143 9.10 -1.38 -2.86
N ILE A 144 8.12 -1.99 -3.50
CA ILE A 144 7.30 -3.06 -2.92
C ILE A 144 7.64 -4.39 -3.56
N VAL A 145 7.84 -5.43 -2.76
CA VAL A 145 7.77 -6.81 -3.25
C VAL A 145 6.47 -7.43 -2.78
N TYR A 146 5.78 -8.06 -3.70
CA TYR A 146 4.50 -8.71 -3.44
C TYR A 146 4.67 -10.23 -3.39
N MET A 147 4.12 -10.90 -2.38
CA MET A 147 4.19 -12.35 -2.23
C MET A 147 2.78 -12.94 -2.13
N GLY A 148 2.38 -13.74 -3.11
CA GLY A 148 1.03 -14.32 -3.12
C GLY A 148 0.87 -15.48 -4.09
N THR A 149 -0.25 -16.20 -3.99
CA THR A 149 -0.50 -17.41 -4.80
C THR A 149 -1.93 -17.52 -5.35
N PRO A 150 -2.99 -17.49 -4.51
CA PRO A 150 -4.34 -17.75 -4.98
C PRO A 150 -4.93 -16.55 -5.73
N GLU A 151 -6.11 -16.74 -6.31
CA GLU A 151 -6.89 -15.68 -6.99
C GLU A 151 -7.20 -14.51 -6.05
N PHE A 152 -7.47 -14.78 -4.76
CA PHE A 152 -7.63 -13.78 -3.71
C PHE A 152 -6.48 -12.75 -3.64
N ALA A 153 -5.26 -13.15 -4.01
CA ALA A 153 -4.08 -12.29 -3.99
C ALA A 153 -3.91 -11.46 -5.28
N VAL A 154 -4.71 -11.69 -6.31
CA VAL A 154 -4.60 -10.92 -7.57
C VAL A 154 -5.18 -9.53 -7.41
N ALA A 155 -6.35 -9.38 -6.77
CA ALA A 155 -6.99 -8.08 -6.62
C ALA A 155 -6.14 -7.05 -5.83
N PRO A 156 -5.51 -7.40 -4.68
CA PRO A 156 -4.61 -6.47 -4.01
C PRO A 156 -3.35 -6.13 -4.82
N LEU A 157 -2.81 -7.07 -5.61
CA LEU A 157 -1.67 -6.81 -6.49
C LEU A 157 -2.04 -5.83 -7.62
N ASP A 158 -3.23 -5.99 -8.23
CA ASP A 158 -3.73 -5.09 -9.27
C ASP A 158 -3.99 -3.69 -8.71
N ALA A 159 -4.60 -3.59 -7.52
CA ALA A 159 -4.84 -2.32 -6.85
C ALA A 159 -3.54 -1.54 -6.56
N LEU A 160 -2.48 -2.24 -6.13
CA LEU A 160 -1.16 -1.63 -5.89
C LEU A 160 -0.50 -1.14 -7.18
N THR A 161 -0.58 -1.93 -8.26
CA THR A 161 0.13 -1.65 -9.51
C THR A 161 -0.61 -0.65 -10.38
N LYS A 162 -1.86 -0.92 -10.77
CA LYS A 162 -2.64 -0.08 -11.68
C LYS A 162 -3.42 1.00 -10.96
N GLY A 163 -4.05 0.66 -9.84
CA GLY A 163 -4.94 1.58 -9.12
C GLY A 163 -4.22 2.82 -8.59
N ARG A 164 -3.02 2.65 -8.03
CA ARG A 164 -2.24 3.76 -7.42
C ARG A 164 -0.86 3.99 -8.04
N GLY A 165 -0.40 3.11 -8.93
CA GLY A 165 0.92 3.28 -9.57
C GLY A 165 2.09 3.10 -8.61
N TYR A 166 1.95 2.30 -7.55
CA TYR A 166 3.08 1.99 -6.66
C TYR A 166 4.13 1.17 -7.40
N LYS A 167 5.38 1.31 -6.96
CA LYS A 167 6.51 0.63 -7.59
C LYS A 167 6.64 -0.79 -7.04
N VAL A 168 5.88 -1.73 -7.61
CA VAL A 168 6.10 -3.17 -7.38
C VAL A 168 7.32 -3.61 -8.18
N VAL A 169 8.41 -3.91 -7.47
CA VAL A 169 9.72 -4.23 -8.07
C VAL A 169 9.92 -5.72 -8.33
N GLY A 170 9.03 -6.55 -7.79
CA GLY A 170 9.01 -7.97 -8.05
C GLY A 170 7.88 -8.68 -7.31
N VAL A 171 7.53 -9.85 -7.84
CA VAL A 171 6.48 -10.73 -7.34
C VAL A 171 7.12 -12.07 -6.97
N VAL A 172 6.74 -12.63 -5.83
CA VAL A 172 7.13 -13.98 -5.41
C VAL A 172 5.89 -14.84 -5.32
N THR A 173 5.91 -16.00 -5.99
CA THR A 173 4.82 -16.98 -5.90
C THR A 173 5.38 -18.38 -5.77
N VAL A 174 4.52 -19.37 -5.55
CA VAL A 174 4.97 -20.77 -5.45
C VAL A 174 5.38 -21.29 -6.83
N PRO A 175 6.32 -22.26 -6.90
CA PRO A 175 6.60 -22.99 -8.13
C PRO A 175 5.33 -23.61 -8.70
N ASP A 176 5.25 -23.65 -10.02
CA ASP A 176 4.18 -24.34 -10.73
C ASP A 176 4.17 -25.82 -10.35
N LYS A 177 2.98 -26.40 -10.25
CA LYS A 177 2.83 -27.81 -9.90
C LYS A 177 1.85 -28.50 -10.83
N PRO A 178 2.11 -29.76 -11.21
CA PRO A 178 1.11 -30.57 -11.89
C PRO A 178 -0.08 -30.80 -10.96
N SER A 179 -1.29 -30.54 -11.46
CA SER A 179 -2.52 -30.71 -10.66
C SER A 179 -3.72 -31.08 -11.53
N GLY A 180 -4.76 -31.63 -10.89
CA GLY A 180 -5.99 -32.07 -11.56
C GLY A 180 -5.84 -33.38 -12.35
N ARG A 181 -6.92 -33.78 -13.03
CA ARG A 181 -6.91 -34.96 -13.91
C ARG A 181 -6.04 -34.68 -15.14
N GLY A 182 -5.07 -35.56 -15.40
CA GLY A 182 -4.11 -35.41 -16.51
C GLY A 182 -2.83 -34.64 -16.18
N LEU A 183 -2.60 -34.28 -14.90
CA LEU A 183 -1.33 -33.72 -14.39
C LEU A 183 -0.79 -32.53 -15.21
N LYS A 184 -1.66 -31.71 -15.78
CA LYS A 184 -1.24 -30.51 -16.51
C LYS A 184 -0.56 -29.54 -15.54
N MET A 185 0.51 -28.91 -16.01
CA MET A 185 1.21 -27.89 -15.25
C MET A 185 0.26 -26.73 -14.97
N ASN A 186 0.05 -26.43 -13.69
CA ASN A 186 -0.86 -25.37 -13.28
C ASN A 186 -0.07 -24.22 -12.65
N GLU A 187 -0.26 -23.04 -13.21
CA GLU A 187 0.35 -21.80 -12.77
C GLU A 187 -0.53 -21.11 -11.75
N SER A 188 0.09 -20.45 -10.77
CA SER A 188 -0.64 -19.65 -9.79
C SER A 188 -1.35 -18.45 -10.45
N ALA A 189 -2.45 -17.99 -9.84
CA ALA A 189 -3.17 -16.82 -10.37
C ALA A 189 -2.29 -15.57 -10.36
N VAL A 190 -1.46 -15.42 -9.32
CA VAL A 190 -0.48 -14.34 -9.20
C VAL A 190 0.63 -14.45 -10.25
N LYS A 191 1.08 -15.65 -10.64
CA LYS A 191 2.04 -15.83 -11.74
C LYS A 191 1.46 -15.30 -13.05
N LYS A 192 0.26 -15.76 -13.41
CA LYS A 192 -0.42 -15.36 -14.66
C LYS A 192 -0.56 -13.84 -14.72
N TYR A 193 -0.96 -13.22 -13.61
CA TYR A 193 -1.05 -11.77 -13.50
C TYR A 193 0.32 -11.09 -13.68
N ALA A 194 1.36 -11.55 -12.97
CA ALA A 194 2.69 -10.96 -13.03
C ALA A 194 3.27 -10.99 -14.45
N VAL A 195 3.16 -12.13 -15.14
CA VAL A 195 3.63 -12.29 -16.53
C VAL A 195 2.84 -11.37 -17.47
N ALA A 196 1.51 -11.35 -17.37
CA ALA A 196 0.66 -10.52 -18.22
C ALA A 196 0.92 -9.01 -18.08
N ASN A 197 1.41 -8.56 -16.92
CA ASN A 197 1.72 -7.16 -16.62
C ASN A 197 3.24 -6.86 -16.62
N GLY A 198 4.08 -7.79 -17.07
CA GLY A 198 5.53 -7.58 -17.18
C GLY A 198 6.25 -7.36 -15.84
N LEU A 199 5.72 -7.92 -14.75
CA LEU A 199 6.33 -7.81 -13.42
C LEU A 199 7.43 -8.87 -13.24
N PRO A 200 8.61 -8.50 -12.70
CA PRO A 200 9.65 -9.48 -12.35
C PRO A 200 9.12 -10.54 -11.39
N LEU A 201 9.47 -11.81 -11.61
CA LEU A 201 8.90 -12.94 -10.89
C LEU A 201 10.00 -13.85 -10.32
N LEU A 202 9.81 -14.30 -9.08
CA LEU A 202 10.59 -15.38 -8.47
C LEU A 202 9.66 -16.51 -8.02
N GLN A 203 10.06 -17.76 -8.28
CA GLN A 203 9.34 -18.97 -7.87
C GLN A 203 10.28 -19.93 -7.12
N PRO A 204 10.77 -19.57 -5.92
CA PRO A 204 11.72 -20.39 -5.19
C PRO A 204 11.08 -21.68 -4.68
N ASP A 205 11.76 -22.81 -4.80
CA ASP A 205 11.35 -24.04 -4.09
C ASP A 205 11.48 -23.87 -2.58
N LYS A 206 12.61 -23.30 -2.13
CA LYS A 206 12.95 -23.05 -0.72
C LYS A 206 13.21 -21.57 -0.48
N LEU A 207 12.56 -21.00 0.54
CA LEU A 207 12.67 -19.58 0.89
C LEU A 207 13.98 -19.20 1.62
N LYS A 208 14.82 -20.19 1.98
CA LYS A 208 16.13 -19.99 2.59
C LYS A 208 17.29 -20.25 1.62
N ASP A 209 16.98 -20.50 0.36
CA ASP A 209 18.00 -20.74 -0.67
C ASP A 209 18.83 -19.46 -0.91
N PRO A 210 20.18 -19.51 -0.86
CA PRO A 210 21.02 -18.32 -1.00
C PRO A 210 20.79 -17.56 -2.32
N ALA A 211 20.64 -18.27 -3.44
CA ALA A 211 20.42 -17.62 -4.73
C ALA A 211 19.08 -16.88 -4.77
N PHE A 212 18.02 -17.47 -4.19
CA PHE A 212 16.76 -16.77 -3.99
C PHE A 212 16.91 -15.52 -3.10
N LEU A 213 17.62 -15.63 -1.97
CA LEU A 213 17.80 -14.51 -1.04
C LEU A 213 18.59 -13.37 -1.69
N GLU A 214 19.61 -13.68 -2.48
CA GLU A 214 20.39 -12.69 -3.25
C GLU A 214 19.52 -11.99 -4.31
N ALA A 215 18.76 -12.76 -5.10
CA ALA A 215 17.84 -12.21 -6.09
C ALA A 215 16.76 -11.32 -5.45
N LEU A 216 16.19 -11.75 -4.33
CA LEU A 216 15.21 -10.99 -3.56
C LEU A 216 15.82 -9.69 -2.99
N ALA A 217 17.04 -9.77 -2.45
CA ALA A 217 17.74 -8.60 -1.90
C ALA A 217 18.14 -7.59 -2.99
N ALA A 218 18.46 -8.05 -4.20
CA ALA A 218 18.80 -7.21 -5.34
C ALA A 218 17.66 -6.25 -5.73
N TRP A 219 16.40 -6.61 -5.44
CA TRP A 219 15.25 -5.74 -5.63
C TRP A 219 15.21 -4.55 -4.66
N LYS A 220 16.03 -4.52 -3.59
CA LYS A 220 16.16 -3.40 -2.65
C LYS A 220 14.80 -2.87 -2.19
N ALA A 221 13.91 -3.78 -1.82
CA ALA A 221 12.56 -3.43 -1.41
C ALA A 221 12.57 -2.66 -0.08
N ASP A 222 11.67 -1.70 0.03
CA ASP A 222 11.44 -0.97 1.27
C ASP A 222 10.35 -1.67 2.11
N LEU A 223 9.41 -2.37 1.45
CA LEU A 223 8.24 -3.03 2.06
C LEU A 223 7.92 -4.36 1.36
N PHE A 224 7.56 -5.38 2.12
CA PHE A 224 6.96 -6.63 1.59
C PHE A 224 5.48 -6.71 1.94
N VAL A 225 4.67 -7.07 0.94
CA VAL A 225 3.23 -7.30 1.08
C VAL A 225 2.94 -8.78 0.81
N VAL A 226 2.32 -9.45 1.77
CA VAL A 226 2.00 -10.87 1.69
C VAL A 226 0.47 -11.06 1.65
N VAL A 227 -0.01 -11.89 0.73
CA VAL A 227 -1.43 -12.27 0.66
C VAL A 227 -1.55 -13.72 0.21
N GLY A 228 -2.13 -14.59 1.03
CA GLY A 228 -2.36 -15.99 0.67
C GLY A 228 -1.08 -16.73 0.27
N PHE A 229 0.01 -16.53 1.01
CA PHE A 229 1.30 -17.16 0.76
C PHE A 229 1.69 -18.11 1.89
N ARG A 230 2.70 -18.95 1.65
CA ARG A 230 3.26 -19.86 2.68
C ARG A 230 4.06 -19.08 3.73
N MET A 231 4.25 -19.71 4.90
CA MET A 231 5.03 -19.15 5.99
C MET A 231 6.42 -18.70 5.53
N LEU A 232 6.79 -17.47 5.89
CA LEU A 232 8.08 -16.88 5.58
C LEU A 232 9.10 -17.18 6.70
N PRO A 233 10.34 -17.57 6.38
CA PRO A 233 11.41 -17.62 7.36
C PRO A 233 11.85 -16.20 7.75
N GLU A 234 12.42 -16.05 8.94
CA GLU A 234 12.87 -14.75 9.49
C GLU A 234 13.80 -13.97 8.57
N VAL A 235 14.73 -14.67 7.92
CA VAL A 235 15.66 -14.07 6.94
C VAL A 235 14.93 -13.37 5.77
N VAL A 236 13.70 -13.79 5.45
CA VAL A 236 12.89 -13.17 4.40
C VAL A 236 12.05 -12.03 4.98
N TRP A 237 11.25 -12.28 6.01
CA TRP A 237 10.29 -11.27 6.47
C TRP A 237 10.92 -10.09 7.22
N LYS A 238 12.16 -10.22 7.74
CA LYS A 238 12.94 -9.09 8.30
C LYS A 238 13.73 -8.29 7.25
N MET A 239 13.78 -8.74 6.00
CA MET A 239 14.59 -8.10 4.95
C MET A 239 14.21 -6.63 4.64
N PRO A 240 12.93 -6.27 4.44
CA PRO A 240 12.54 -4.89 4.14
C PRO A 240 12.59 -3.98 5.37
N LYS A 241 13.03 -2.73 5.18
CA LYS A 241 13.17 -1.75 6.28
C LYS A 241 11.85 -1.31 6.91
N MET A 242 10.79 -1.25 6.12
CA MET A 242 9.42 -0.97 6.62
C MET A 242 8.73 -2.23 7.13
N GLY A 243 9.42 -3.37 7.11
CA GLY A 243 8.93 -4.67 7.53
C GLY A 243 8.05 -5.37 6.48
N THR A 244 7.44 -6.46 6.90
CA THR A 244 6.58 -7.31 6.09
C THR A 244 5.22 -7.39 6.74
N PHE A 245 4.15 -7.04 6.03
CA PHE A 245 2.79 -7.24 6.51
C PHE A 245 2.05 -8.26 5.66
N ASN A 246 1.08 -8.93 6.27
CA ASN A 246 0.19 -9.88 5.61
C ASN A 246 -1.27 -9.37 5.62
N LEU A 247 -2.03 -9.71 4.59
CA LEU A 247 -3.50 -9.61 4.58
C LEU A 247 -4.10 -10.95 5.02
N HIS A 248 -4.79 -10.95 6.16
CA HIS A 248 -5.55 -12.08 6.67
C HIS A 248 -7.03 -11.93 6.39
N ALA A 249 -7.70 -12.98 5.92
CA ALA A 249 -9.13 -12.96 5.59
C ALA A 249 -10.03 -13.31 6.79
N ALA A 250 -9.74 -12.70 7.93
CA ALA A 250 -10.59 -12.65 9.12
C ALA A 250 -10.26 -11.43 9.97
N LEU A 251 -11.12 -11.16 10.96
CA LEU A 251 -10.92 -10.15 11.99
C LEU A 251 -10.01 -10.69 13.11
N LEU A 252 -8.69 -10.49 12.99
CA LEU A 252 -7.75 -10.92 14.03
C LEU A 252 -8.06 -10.22 15.37
N PRO A 253 -7.91 -10.93 16.51
CA PRO A 253 -7.28 -12.25 16.68
C PRO A 253 -8.14 -13.49 16.39
N GLN A 254 -9.39 -13.34 15.95
CA GLN A 254 -10.21 -14.49 15.59
C GLN A 254 -9.72 -15.17 14.31
N TYR A 255 -9.90 -16.48 14.23
CA TYR A 255 -9.66 -17.28 13.03
C TYR A 255 -8.22 -17.23 12.50
N ARG A 256 -7.21 -17.25 13.38
CA ARG A 256 -5.80 -17.47 12.98
C ARG A 256 -5.65 -18.82 12.29
N GLY A 257 -4.86 -18.88 11.20
CA GLY A 257 -4.57 -20.12 10.50
C GLY A 257 -4.90 -20.12 9.01
N ALA A 258 -5.11 -21.32 8.47
CA ALA A 258 -5.05 -21.57 7.04
C ALA A 258 -6.37 -21.37 6.27
N ALA A 259 -7.54 -21.50 6.92
CA ALA A 259 -8.85 -21.43 6.25
C ALA A 259 -9.85 -20.50 6.95
N PRO A 260 -9.50 -19.22 7.21
CA PRO A 260 -10.32 -18.31 8.03
C PRO A 260 -11.73 -18.07 7.47
N ILE A 261 -11.87 -17.90 6.16
CA ILE A 261 -13.16 -17.62 5.51
C ILE A 261 -14.11 -18.81 5.69
N ASN A 262 -13.62 -20.04 5.45
CA ASN A 262 -14.40 -21.25 5.62
C ASN A 262 -14.87 -21.39 7.06
N TRP A 263 -13.98 -21.26 8.05
CA TRP A 263 -14.33 -21.44 9.46
C TRP A 263 -15.28 -20.38 9.98
N ALA A 264 -15.17 -19.12 9.54
CA ALA A 264 -16.15 -18.09 9.88
C ALA A 264 -17.56 -18.47 9.39
N VAL A 265 -17.65 -18.99 8.17
CA VAL A 265 -18.92 -19.44 7.58
C VAL A 265 -19.43 -20.72 8.25
N ILE A 266 -18.58 -21.72 8.50
CA ILE A 266 -18.92 -22.99 9.20
C ILE A 266 -19.43 -22.71 10.61
N ASN A 267 -18.82 -21.78 11.33
CA ASN A 267 -19.21 -21.45 12.70
C ASN A 267 -20.43 -20.54 12.79
N GLY A 268 -21.06 -20.19 11.66
CA GLY A 268 -22.28 -19.40 11.69
C GLY A 268 -22.07 -17.93 12.02
N GLU A 269 -20.87 -17.38 11.79
CA GLU A 269 -20.58 -15.98 12.07
C GLU A 269 -21.43 -15.07 11.18
N ASN A 270 -21.97 -14.00 11.76
CA ASN A 270 -22.69 -12.95 11.04
C ASN A 270 -21.76 -11.80 10.60
N LEU A 271 -20.54 -11.79 11.14
CA LEU A 271 -19.53 -10.76 10.90
C LEU A 271 -18.16 -11.43 10.75
N THR A 272 -17.47 -11.07 9.68
CA THR A 272 -16.07 -11.42 9.43
C THR A 272 -15.35 -10.17 8.90
N GLY A 273 -14.23 -10.31 8.22
CA GLY A 273 -13.53 -9.19 7.63
C GLY A 273 -12.15 -9.55 7.14
N VAL A 274 -11.36 -8.52 6.93
CA VAL A 274 -9.94 -8.61 6.61
C VAL A 274 -9.12 -7.81 7.61
N THR A 275 -7.90 -8.29 7.87
CA THR A 275 -6.95 -7.63 8.75
C THR A 275 -5.59 -7.55 8.07
N THR A 276 -4.98 -6.37 8.05
CA THR A 276 -3.54 -6.24 7.75
C THR A 276 -2.76 -6.19 9.05
N PHE A 277 -1.67 -6.96 9.12
CA PHE A 277 -0.86 -7.05 10.33
C PHE A 277 0.61 -7.31 9.98
N MET A 278 1.52 -6.85 10.82
CA MET A 278 2.96 -7.11 10.66
C MET A 278 3.25 -8.59 10.95
N ILE A 279 4.05 -9.25 10.12
CA ILE A 279 4.45 -10.64 10.36
C ILE A 279 5.45 -10.72 11.52
N ASP A 280 5.31 -11.74 12.36
CA ASP A 280 6.28 -12.13 13.38
C ASP A 280 6.64 -13.63 13.25
N GLN A 281 7.22 -14.22 14.30
CA GLN A 281 7.64 -15.62 14.28
C GLN A 281 6.49 -16.63 14.35
N LYS A 282 5.32 -16.23 14.87
CA LYS A 282 4.17 -17.12 15.11
C LYS A 282 3.10 -16.87 14.04
N ILE A 283 2.18 -17.81 13.90
CA ILE A 283 1.15 -17.75 12.87
C ILE A 283 0.11 -16.70 13.26
N ASP A 284 0.00 -15.65 12.45
CA ASP A 284 -1.03 -14.61 12.53
C ASP A 284 -1.12 -13.91 13.90
N THR A 285 -0.01 -13.77 14.64
CA THR A 285 0.01 -13.12 15.97
C THR A 285 0.54 -11.70 15.98
N GLY A 286 1.21 -11.28 14.92
CA GLY A 286 1.86 -9.97 14.90
C GLY A 286 0.88 -8.81 14.95
N GLY A 287 1.39 -7.62 15.24
CA GLY A 287 0.54 -6.48 15.54
C GLY A 287 -0.30 -6.01 14.35
N ILE A 288 -1.56 -5.70 14.61
CA ILE A 288 -2.57 -5.32 13.63
C ILE A 288 -2.33 -3.87 13.22
N LEU A 289 -2.36 -3.61 11.92
CA LEU A 289 -2.29 -2.28 11.32
C LEU A 289 -3.71 -1.75 11.09
N LEU A 290 -4.48 -2.41 10.22
CA LEU A 290 -5.86 -2.02 9.90
C LEU A 290 -6.78 -3.25 9.88
N ARG A 291 -8.07 -3.02 10.12
CA ARG A 291 -9.14 -4.02 10.04
C ARG A 291 -10.32 -3.42 9.29
N GLN A 292 -10.98 -4.24 8.48
CA GLN A 292 -12.23 -3.87 7.85
C GLN A 292 -13.23 -5.01 7.99
N GLU A 293 -14.42 -4.69 8.48
CA GLU A 293 -15.48 -5.66 8.71
C GLU A 293 -16.28 -5.95 7.44
N CYS A 294 -16.82 -7.16 7.38
CA CYS A 294 -17.69 -7.65 6.32
C CYS A 294 -18.83 -8.45 6.95
N ARG A 295 -20.06 -8.06 6.65
CA ARG A 295 -21.25 -8.81 7.05
C ARG A 295 -21.32 -10.13 6.27
N VAL A 296 -21.70 -11.20 6.96
CA VAL A 296 -21.97 -12.51 6.38
C VAL A 296 -23.47 -12.74 6.43
N GLU A 297 -24.10 -12.80 5.27
CA GLU A 297 -25.54 -13.04 5.19
C GLU A 297 -25.87 -14.52 5.47
N PRO A 298 -27.10 -14.83 5.95
CA PRO A 298 -27.50 -16.21 6.23
C PRO A 298 -27.43 -17.16 5.02
N THR A 299 -27.43 -16.63 3.80
CA THR A 299 -27.33 -17.40 2.55
C THR A 299 -25.96 -17.35 1.91
N ASP A 300 -25.01 -16.57 2.47
CA ASP A 300 -23.67 -16.49 1.91
C ASP A 300 -22.93 -17.83 2.05
N THR A 301 -22.41 -18.30 0.93
CA THR A 301 -21.44 -19.39 0.86
C THR A 301 -20.02 -18.86 1.05
N VAL A 302 -19.03 -19.73 1.27
CA VAL A 302 -17.63 -19.29 1.36
C VAL A 302 -17.16 -18.60 0.08
N GLY A 303 -17.69 -18.96 -1.09
CA GLY A 303 -17.42 -18.26 -2.35
C GLY A 303 -17.91 -16.80 -2.33
N ASP A 304 -19.14 -16.57 -1.85
CA ASP A 304 -19.70 -15.22 -1.79
C ASP A 304 -18.93 -14.34 -0.80
N VAL A 305 -18.57 -14.89 0.36
CA VAL A 305 -17.72 -14.18 1.35
C VAL A 305 -16.32 -13.96 0.80
N HIS A 306 -15.73 -14.92 0.10
CA HIS A 306 -14.42 -14.79 -0.53
C HIS A 306 -14.39 -13.60 -1.49
N ASP A 307 -15.38 -13.46 -2.36
CA ASP A 307 -15.42 -12.39 -3.36
C ASP A 307 -15.61 -11.01 -2.71
N LYS A 308 -16.46 -10.92 -1.67
CA LYS A 308 -16.60 -9.71 -0.86
C LYS A 308 -15.26 -9.32 -0.20
N LEU A 309 -14.61 -10.28 0.47
CA LEU A 309 -13.34 -10.04 1.17
C LEU A 309 -12.19 -9.74 0.22
N MET A 310 -12.22 -10.25 -1.02
CA MET A 310 -11.19 -9.99 -2.02
C MET A 310 -11.19 -8.51 -2.41
N ALA A 311 -12.37 -7.93 -2.67
CA ALA A 311 -12.50 -6.51 -2.96
C ALA A 311 -12.10 -5.64 -1.76
N ILE A 312 -12.65 -5.92 -0.59
CA ILE A 312 -12.36 -5.18 0.66
C ILE A 312 -10.86 -5.27 1.01
N GLY A 313 -10.27 -6.45 0.84
CA GLY A 313 -8.86 -6.71 1.10
C GLY A 313 -7.92 -5.93 0.17
N ALA A 314 -8.29 -5.76 -1.10
CA ALA A 314 -7.52 -4.95 -2.04
C ALA A 314 -7.42 -3.49 -1.59
N ASP A 315 -8.55 -2.89 -1.19
CA ASP A 315 -8.59 -1.53 -0.67
C ASP A 315 -7.81 -1.39 0.64
N LEU A 316 -7.97 -2.35 1.56
CA LEU A 316 -7.28 -2.34 2.84
C LEU A 316 -5.75 -2.43 2.68
N VAL A 317 -5.26 -3.22 1.72
CA VAL A 317 -3.83 -3.32 1.39
C VAL A 317 -3.30 -1.97 0.91
N VAL A 318 -4.02 -1.28 0.02
CA VAL A 318 -3.62 0.06 -0.46
C VAL A 318 -3.59 1.06 0.69
N GLN A 319 -4.63 1.09 1.53
CA GLN A 319 -4.67 1.96 2.71
C GLN A 319 -3.51 1.68 3.68
N THR A 320 -3.19 0.41 3.88
CA THR A 320 -2.07 0.01 4.74
C THR A 320 -0.73 0.46 4.18
N VAL A 321 -0.50 0.27 2.87
CA VAL A 321 0.72 0.75 2.21
C VAL A 321 0.84 2.27 2.32
N GLU A 322 -0.22 3.00 2.00
CA GLU A 322 -0.22 4.46 2.11
C GLU A 322 0.06 4.89 3.55
N GLY A 323 -0.58 4.26 4.53
CA GLY A 323 -0.41 4.65 5.91
C GLY A 323 0.98 4.35 6.47
N LEU A 324 1.62 3.27 6.01
CA LEU A 324 3.02 2.96 6.34
C LEU A 324 3.99 3.96 5.69
N ILE A 325 3.72 4.39 4.45
CA ILE A 325 4.53 5.39 3.75
C ILE A 325 4.40 6.76 4.42
N GLN A 326 3.17 7.18 4.73
CA GLN A 326 2.86 8.44 5.38
C GLN A 326 3.16 8.43 6.89
N LYS A 327 3.44 7.26 7.47
CA LYS A 327 3.64 7.04 8.91
C LYS A 327 2.46 7.49 9.77
N ASN A 328 1.24 7.25 9.30
CA ASN A 328 0.01 7.58 10.02
C ASN A 328 -0.78 6.33 10.47
N VAL A 329 -0.24 5.13 10.25
CA VAL A 329 -0.76 3.87 10.79
C VAL A 329 0.17 3.35 11.87
N GLU A 330 -0.41 2.98 13.00
CA GLU A 330 0.32 2.38 14.12
C GLU A 330 -0.02 0.91 14.27
N THR A 331 0.96 0.15 14.72
CA THR A 331 0.79 -1.27 15.01
C THR A 331 0.17 -1.45 16.40
N ARG A 332 -0.95 -2.15 16.48
CA ARG A 332 -1.67 -2.44 17.73
C ARG A 332 -1.54 -3.90 18.12
N VAL A 333 -1.30 -4.16 19.41
CA VAL A 333 -1.25 -5.53 19.93
C VAL A 333 -2.63 -6.21 19.83
N GLN A 334 -2.67 -7.45 19.35
CA GLN A 334 -3.94 -8.14 19.08
C GLN A 334 -4.83 -8.30 20.32
N ARG A 335 -4.23 -8.47 21.51
CA ARG A 335 -4.98 -8.54 22.78
C ARG A 335 -5.88 -7.33 23.05
N SER A 336 -5.55 -6.16 22.50
CA SER A 336 -6.36 -4.94 22.65
C SER A 336 -7.67 -4.96 21.89
N PHE A 337 -7.89 -5.97 21.04
CA PHE A 337 -9.10 -6.15 20.26
C PHE A 337 -10.01 -7.26 20.79
N VAL A 338 -9.58 -8.00 21.82
CA VAL A 338 -10.42 -9.03 22.48
C VAL A 338 -11.36 -8.31 23.44
N GLN A 339 -12.67 -8.54 23.29
CA GLN A 339 -13.68 -7.91 24.15
C GLN A 339 -14.16 -8.88 25.23
N GLY A 340 -14.03 -8.48 26.50
CA GLY A 340 -14.54 -9.26 27.62
C GLY A 340 -13.98 -10.69 27.68
N SER A 341 -14.87 -11.68 27.71
CA SER A 341 -14.57 -13.11 27.79
C SER A 341 -14.65 -13.83 26.43
N GLU A 342 -14.44 -13.12 25.31
CA GLU A 342 -14.51 -13.69 23.98
C GLU A 342 -13.53 -14.88 23.80
N VAL A 343 -14.07 -16.02 23.36
CA VAL A 343 -13.29 -17.23 23.08
C VAL A 343 -12.75 -17.16 21.65
N LEU A 344 -11.42 -17.25 21.53
CA LEU A 344 -10.74 -17.24 20.24
C LEU A 344 -10.85 -18.61 19.53
N LYS A 345 -11.42 -18.61 18.34
CA LYS A 345 -11.60 -19.79 17.49
C LYS A 345 -10.45 -19.87 16.47
N PRO A 346 -9.75 -21.00 16.33
CA PRO A 346 -8.74 -21.18 15.30
C PRO A 346 -9.38 -21.46 13.93
N ALA A 347 -8.59 -21.32 12.86
CA ALA A 347 -8.98 -21.68 11.50
C ALA A 347 -8.02 -22.71 10.89
N PRO A 348 -8.02 -23.97 11.36
CA PRO A 348 -7.13 -25.00 10.85
C PRO A 348 -7.39 -25.30 9.36
N LYS A 349 -6.42 -25.95 8.71
CA LYS A 349 -6.57 -26.39 7.32
C LYS A 349 -7.74 -27.36 7.20
N LEU A 350 -8.56 -27.20 6.15
CA LEU A 350 -9.65 -28.13 5.86
C LEU A 350 -9.10 -29.53 5.56
N THR A 351 -9.74 -30.55 6.11
CA THR A 351 -9.41 -31.96 5.85
C THR A 351 -10.50 -32.63 5.03
N ARG A 352 -10.26 -33.86 4.56
CA ARG A 352 -11.28 -34.60 3.81
C ARG A 352 -12.40 -35.08 4.73
N GLU A 353 -12.06 -35.42 5.97
CA GLU A 353 -12.99 -35.86 7.01
C GLU A 353 -14.00 -34.77 7.34
N LEU A 354 -13.59 -33.50 7.35
CA LEU A 354 -14.50 -32.36 7.56
C LEU A 354 -15.57 -32.24 6.46
N GLN A 355 -15.36 -32.83 5.28
CA GLN A 355 -16.37 -32.82 4.23
C GLN A 355 -17.51 -33.79 4.52
N HIS A 356 -17.30 -34.82 5.35
CA HIS A 356 -18.34 -35.77 5.70
C HIS A 356 -19.38 -35.11 6.61
N ILE A 357 -20.62 -35.04 6.12
CA ILE A 357 -21.73 -34.50 6.90
C ILE A 357 -22.17 -35.52 7.95
N ASP A 358 -22.14 -35.08 9.20
CA ASP A 358 -22.85 -35.72 10.30
C ASP A 358 -24.32 -35.28 10.27
N TRP A 359 -25.22 -36.23 10.03
CA TRP A 359 -26.66 -35.95 9.96
C TRP A 359 -27.35 -35.94 11.34
N ASP A 360 -26.63 -36.36 12.39
CA ASP A 360 -27.13 -36.29 13.76
C ASP A 360 -26.89 -34.90 14.39
N ASP A 361 -26.16 -34.01 13.71
CA ASP A 361 -25.97 -32.62 14.12
C ASP A 361 -27.21 -31.75 13.82
N THR A 362 -27.26 -30.56 14.39
CA THR A 362 -28.36 -29.61 14.21
C THR A 362 -28.44 -29.13 12.76
N THR A 363 -29.67 -28.89 12.27
CA THR A 363 -29.92 -28.35 10.93
C THR A 363 -29.12 -27.09 10.62
N ARG A 364 -28.91 -26.22 11.62
CA ARG A 364 -28.12 -25.00 11.47
C ARG A 364 -26.63 -25.30 11.25
N ASN A 365 -26.05 -26.21 12.00
CA ASN A 365 -24.64 -26.59 11.84
C ASN A 365 -24.41 -27.30 10.51
N ILE A 366 -25.28 -28.24 10.13
CA ILE A 366 -25.23 -28.92 8.83
C ILE A 366 -25.31 -27.89 7.70
N TYR A 367 -26.26 -26.96 7.76
CA TYR A 367 -26.40 -25.92 6.77
C TYR A 367 -25.17 -25.01 6.69
N ASN A 368 -24.61 -24.60 7.84
CA ASN A 368 -23.39 -23.80 7.91
C ASN A 368 -22.16 -24.53 7.36
N LEU A 369 -22.03 -25.83 7.64
CA LEU A 369 -20.98 -26.68 7.09
C LEU A 369 -21.07 -26.72 5.56
N VAL A 370 -22.27 -26.97 5.02
CA VAL A 370 -22.49 -27.04 3.57
C VAL A 370 -22.13 -25.71 2.89
N ARG A 371 -22.60 -24.57 3.40
CA ARG A 371 -22.26 -23.26 2.81
C ARG A 371 -20.79 -22.90 3.01
N GLY A 372 -20.18 -23.32 4.13
CA GLY A 372 -18.76 -23.14 4.46
C GLY A 372 -17.79 -23.96 3.63
N LEU A 373 -18.29 -24.99 2.94
CA LEU A 373 -17.53 -25.80 1.99
C LEU A 373 -17.91 -25.48 0.52
N SER A 374 -18.86 -24.58 0.25
CA SER A 374 -19.34 -24.25 -1.10
C SER A 374 -18.70 -22.96 -1.64
N PRO A 375 -18.16 -22.93 -2.89
CA PRO A 375 -18.32 -23.95 -3.94
C PRO A 375 -17.25 -25.06 -3.92
N PHE A 376 -16.15 -24.86 -3.18
CA PHE A 376 -15.06 -25.82 -3.06
C PHE A 376 -14.57 -25.84 -1.60
N PRO A 377 -14.27 -27.01 -1.00
CA PRO A 377 -14.19 -28.35 -1.62
C PRO A 377 -15.54 -29.06 -1.87
N GLY A 378 -16.62 -28.56 -1.29
CA GLY A 378 -17.94 -29.19 -1.27
C GLY A 378 -18.12 -30.18 -0.12
N GLY A 379 -19.37 -30.41 0.28
CA GLY A 379 -19.72 -31.43 1.28
C GLY A 379 -19.88 -32.81 0.65
N LEU A 380 -19.43 -33.84 1.36
CA LEU A 380 -19.55 -35.25 1.01
C LEU A 380 -20.58 -35.92 1.93
N HIS A 381 -21.40 -36.80 1.36
CA HIS A 381 -22.23 -37.71 2.14
C HIS A 381 -22.09 -39.14 1.59
N ARG A 382 -22.19 -40.13 2.48
CA ARG A 382 -22.27 -41.54 2.11
C ARG A 382 -23.65 -41.88 1.59
N THR A 383 -23.72 -42.36 0.36
CA THR A 383 -24.92 -42.98 -0.20
C THR A 383 -24.77 -44.50 -0.12
N GLY A 384 -25.70 -45.19 0.57
CA GLY A 384 -25.80 -46.64 0.58
C GLY A 384 -26.32 -47.25 1.89
N GLN A 385 -27.53 -47.83 1.86
CA GLN A 385 -27.92 -48.93 2.74
C GLN A 385 -27.82 -50.23 1.92
N GLY A 386 -26.81 -51.06 2.17
CA GLY A 386 -26.72 -52.40 1.58
C GLY A 386 -25.29 -52.91 1.53
N ARG A 387 -24.99 -53.96 2.33
CA ARG A 387 -23.75 -54.77 2.44
C ARG A 387 -22.40 -54.02 2.62
N PRO A 388 -21.43 -54.60 3.37
CA PRO A 388 -20.10 -54.01 3.51
C PRO A 388 -19.38 -54.06 2.15
N GLY A 389 -19.35 -52.93 1.43
CA GLY A 389 -18.70 -52.81 0.11
C GLY A 389 -19.32 -51.78 -0.83
N ASP A 390 -20.60 -51.44 -0.69
CA ASP A 390 -21.36 -50.62 -1.66
C ASP A 390 -21.49 -49.12 -1.29
N ALA A 391 -20.68 -48.62 -0.36
CA ALA A 391 -20.75 -47.20 0.02
C ALA A 391 -20.15 -46.30 -1.08
N THR A 392 -21.01 -45.63 -1.86
CA THR A 392 -20.59 -44.58 -2.80
C THR A 392 -20.64 -43.21 -2.12
N GLU A 393 -19.58 -42.40 -2.28
CA GLU A 393 -19.56 -41.00 -1.79
C GLU A 393 -20.25 -40.07 -2.82
N GLY A 394 -21.29 -39.36 -2.39
CA GLY A 394 -21.97 -38.33 -3.18
C GLY A 394 -21.52 -36.92 -2.79
N LEU A 395 -21.22 -36.07 -3.79
CA LEU A 395 -20.94 -34.64 -3.58
C LEU A 395 -22.26 -33.85 -3.57
N LEU A 396 -22.52 -33.09 -2.51
CA LEU A 396 -23.64 -32.15 -2.46
C LEU A 396 -23.35 -30.95 -3.36
N ARG A 397 -23.95 -30.96 -4.57
CA ARG A 397 -23.90 -29.81 -5.50
C ARG A 397 -25.02 -28.81 -5.19
N ARG A 398 -24.76 -27.52 -5.50
CA ARG A 398 -25.60 -26.33 -5.28
C ARG A 398 -27.13 -26.53 -5.37
N ASN A 399 -27.63 -27.42 -6.23
CA ASN A 399 -29.07 -27.61 -6.46
C ASN A 399 -29.81 -28.41 -5.37
N ALA A 400 -29.11 -28.98 -4.37
CA ALA A 400 -29.75 -29.71 -3.27
C ALA A 400 -30.33 -28.79 -2.17
N LEU A 401 -29.99 -27.51 -2.16
CA LEU A 401 -30.39 -26.53 -1.13
C LEU A 401 -31.70 -25.80 -1.47
N ARG A 402 -32.75 -26.52 -1.90
CA ARG A 402 -34.09 -25.92 -1.93
C ARG A 402 -34.72 -26.06 -0.54
N PRO A 403 -35.36 -25.00 0.00
CA PRO A 403 -36.12 -25.14 1.24
C PRO A 403 -37.17 -26.24 1.06
N PRO A 404 -37.54 -26.97 2.13
CA PRO A 404 -38.53 -28.04 2.03
C PRO A 404 -39.80 -27.46 1.40
N ARG A 405 -40.18 -27.97 0.21
CA ARG A 405 -41.54 -27.76 -0.29
C ARG A 405 -42.45 -28.35 0.78
N ARG A 406 -43.35 -27.53 1.34
CA ARG A 406 -44.42 -28.00 2.23
C ARG A 406 -45.00 -29.28 1.61
N ALA A 407 -44.91 -30.38 2.35
CA ALA A 407 -45.60 -31.61 1.97
C ALA A 407 -47.07 -31.24 1.79
N GLY A 408 -47.55 -31.28 0.55
CA GLY A 408 -48.95 -31.07 0.28
C GLY A 408 -49.74 -32.11 1.05
N HIS A 409 -50.71 -31.64 1.83
CA HIS A 409 -51.79 -32.47 2.34
C HIS A 409 -52.32 -33.34 1.19
N ARG A 410 -52.19 -34.66 1.31
CA ARG A 410 -53.09 -35.56 0.59
C ARG A 410 -54.40 -35.58 1.37
N PRO A 411 -55.54 -35.22 0.76
CA PRO A 411 -56.83 -35.47 1.36
C PRO A 411 -57.10 -36.99 1.28
N LEU A 412 -57.57 -37.55 2.39
CA LEU A 412 -58.52 -38.66 2.35
C LEU A 412 -59.91 -38.06 2.49
#